data_AF-A0A661E0G0-F1
#
_entry.id   AF-A0A661E0G0-F1
#
_cell.length_a   1.000
_cell.length_b   1.000
_cell.length_c   1.000
_cell.angle_alpha   90.00
_cell.angle_beta   90.00
_cell.angle_gamma   90.00
#
_symmetry.space_group_name_H-M   'P 1'
#
loop_
_entity.id
_entity.type
_entity.pdbx_description
1 polymer ?
#
loop_
_entity_poly.entity_id
_entity_poly.type
_entity_poly.pdbx_seq_one_letter_code
_entity_poly.pdbx_strand_id
1 'polypeptide(L)'
;EHELALGNVIGSNIFNLLVVLGLAGIIRPSPIDPSVLYSEYLLMMFLSFMMFIMAYGFKGPGRISRFEGGILFTVYVGFLVMQ
;
A
#
# COMPACT_ATOMS: atom_id res chain seq x y z
N GLU A 1 18.22 0.97 11.87
CA GLU A 1 18.00 0.80 10.41
C GLU A 1 16.56 0.42 10.04
N HIS A 2 15.92 -0.54 10.71
CA HIS A 2 14.53 -0.95 10.37
C HIS A 2 13.46 0.13 10.62
N GLU A 3 13.62 0.98 11.64
CA GLU A 3 12.69 2.07 11.93
C GLU A 3 12.69 3.15 10.83
N LEU A 4 13.87 3.42 10.24
CA LEU A 4 14.04 4.34 9.12
C LEU A 4 13.41 3.79 7.84
N ALA A 5 13.53 2.49 7.59
CA ALA A 5 12.90 1.83 6.45
C ALA A 5 11.37 1.85 6.56
N LEU A 6 10.82 1.59 7.75
CA LEU A 6 9.37 1.63 7.99
C LEU A 6 8.83 3.07 7.84
N GLY A 7 9.52 4.05 8.42
CA GLY A 7 9.17 5.47 8.28
C GLY A 7 9.21 5.94 6.83
N ASN A 8 10.17 5.45 6.04
CA ASN A 8 10.27 5.79 4.62
C ASN A 8 9.13 5.17 3.79
N VAL A 9 8.75 3.92 4.06
CA VAL A 9 7.64 3.25 3.36
C VAL A 9 6.31 3.93 3.68
N ILE A 10 6.04 4.19 4.97
CA ILE A 10 4.81 4.86 5.39
C ILE A 10 4.76 6.29 4.85
N GLY A 11 5.86 7.05 5.01
CA GLY A 11 5.95 8.44 4.56
C GLY A 11 5.82 8.59 3.05
N SER A 12 6.45 7.72 2.27
CA SER A 12 6.38 7.75 0.81
C SER A 12 4.97 7.42 0.29
N ASN A 13 4.26 6.49 0.93
CA ASN A 13 2.87 6.18 0.56
C ASN A 13 1.92 7.35 0.87
N ILE A 14 2.07 7.99 2.03
CA ILE A 14 1.25 9.16 2.38
C ILE A 14 1.54 10.31 1.42
N PHE A 15 2.81 10.57 1.09
CA PHE A 15 3.19 11.62 0.14
C PHE A 15 2.65 11.34 -1.27
N ASN A 16 2.76 10.12 -1.77
CA ASN A 16 2.24 9.77 -3.10
C ASN A 16 0.71 9.90 -3.19
N LEU A 17 -0.03 9.50 -2.14
CA LEU A 17 -1.49 9.64 -2.14
C LEU A 17 -1.94 11.10 -2.02
N LEU A 18 -1.33 11.88 -1.14
CA LEU A 18 -1.78 13.26 -0.90
C LEU A 18 -1.26 14.23 -1.96
N VAL A 19 0.02 14.14 -2.29
CA VAL A 19 0.68 15.11 -3.17
C VAL A 19 0.59 14.69 -4.61
N VAL A 20 1.05 13.48 -4.96
CA VAL A 20 1.11 13.06 -6.37
C VAL A 20 -0.30 12.81 -6.92
N LEU A 21 -1.09 11.96 -6.28
CA LEU A 21 -2.45 11.64 -6.72
C LEU A 21 -3.41 12.84 -6.56
N GLY A 22 -3.29 13.58 -5.44
CA GLY A 22 -4.09 14.79 -5.22
C GLY A 22 -3.83 15.89 -6.25
N LEU A 23 -2.57 16.20 -6.55
CA LEU A 23 -2.24 17.17 -7.61
C LEU A 23 -2.63 16.65 -9.00
N ALA A 24 -2.45 15.35 -9.29
CA ALA A 24 -2.89 14.77 -10.56
C ALA A 24 -4.41 14.92 -10.77
N GLY A 25 -5.19 14.72 -9.71
CA GLY A 25 -6.65 14.93 -9.72
C GLY A 25 -7.07 16.38 -9.93
N ILE A 26 -6.29 17.35 -9.42
CA ILE A 26 -6.53 18.79 -9.64
C ILE A 26 -6.17 19.21 -11.07
N ILE A 27 -5.03 18.74 -11.60
CA ILE A 27 -4.53 19.14 -12.92
C ILE A 27 -5.36 18.50 -14.04
N ARG A 28 -5.72 17.22 -13.89
CA ARG A 28 -6.48 16.48 -14.90
C ARG A 28 -7.57 15.65 -14.23
N PRO A 29 -8.75 16.23 -13.95
CA PRO A 29 -9.90 15.48 -13.48
C PRO A 29 -10.36 14.54 -14.59
N SER A 30 -9.83 13.32 -14.60
CA SER A 30 -10.32 12.24 -15.45
C SER A 30 -11.56 11.65 -14.78
N PRO A 31 -12.65 11.37 -15.50
CA PRO A 31 -13.71 10.52 -14.96
C PRO A 31 -13.09 9.14 -14.71
N ILE A 32 -12.83 8.83 -13.44
CA ILE A 32 -12.39 7.51 -13.03
C ILE A 32 -13.66 6.68 -12.87
N ASP A 33 -13.70 5.54 -13.54
CA ASP A 33 -14.81 4.61 -13.42
C ASP A 33 -14.95 4.20 -11.93
N PRO A 34 -16.08 4.46 -11.25
CA PRO A 34 -16.21 4.20 -9.83
C PRO A 34 -15.94 2.73 -9.47
N SER A 35 -16.24 1.83 -10.42
CA SER A 35 -15.96 0.40 -10.31
C SER A 35 -14.48 0.11 -10.08
N VAL A 36 -13.61 0.70 -10.89
CA VAL A 36 -12.15 0.57 -10.82
C VAL A 36 -11.62 1.23 -9.55
N LEU A 37 -12.14 2.42 -9.23
CA LEU A 37 -11.79 3.17 -8.03
C LEU A 37 -12.01 2.34 -6.76
N TYR A 38 -13.19 1.71 -6.63
CA TYR A 38 -13.50 0.86 -5.48
C TYR A 38 -12.61 -0.38 -5.42
N SER A 39 -12.40 -1.11 -6.52
CA SER A 39 -11.55 -2.31 -6.50
C SER A 39 -10.08 -2.00 -6.18
N GLU A 40 -9.53 -0.93 -6.76
CA GLU A 40 -8.12 -0.57 -6.56
C GLU A 40 -7.88 0.05 -5.18
N TYR A 41 -8.74 0.96 -4.71
CA TYR A 41 -8.61 1.53 -3.36
C TYR A 41 -8.82 0.48 -2.27
N LEU A 42 -9.80 -0.41 -2.43
CA LEU A 42 -10.08 -1.44 -1.43
C LEU A 42 -8.89 -2.42 -1.31
N LEU A 43 -8.25 -2.76 -2.43
CA LEU A 43 -7.03 -3.56 -2.43
C LEU A 43 -5.85 -2.81 -1.80
N MET A 44 -5.61 -1.55 -2.19
CA MET A 44 -4.53 -0.74 -1.60
C MET A 44 -4.73 -0.58 -0.09
N MET A 45 -5.96 -0.36 0.36
CA MET A 45 -6.31 -0.29 1.77
C MET A 45 -6.07 -1.63 2.48
N PHE A 46 -6.48 -2.75 1.87
CA PHE A 46 -6.26 -4.10 2.41
C PHE A 46 -4.77 -4.43 2.54
N LEU A 47 -3.97 -4.15 1.52
CA LEU A 47 -2.52 -4.37 1.54
C LEU A 47 -1.83 -3.47 2.56
N SER A 48 -2.21 -2.19 2.65
CA SER A 48 -1.70 -1.28 3.69
C SER A 48 -2.07 -1.74 5.09
N PHE A 49 -3.28 -2.25 5.29
CA PHE A 49 -3.73 -2.75 6.59
C PHE A 49 -3.04 -4.06 6.98
N MET A 50 -2.87 -4.99 6.03
CA MET A 50 -2.07 -6.20 6.22
C MET A 50 -0.61 -5.85 6.57
N MET A 51 -0.01 -4.92 5.83
CA MET A 51 1.35 -4.45 6.11
C MET A 51 1.43 -3.78 7.48
N PHE A 52 0.43 -2.98 7.87
CA PHE A 52 0.38 -2.35 9.18
C PHE A 52 0.29 -3.38 10.31
N ILE A 53 -0.59 -4.38 10.20
CA ILE A 53 -0.70 -5.47 11.18
C ILE A 53 0.62 -6.25 11.31
N MET A 54 1.26 -6.57 10.19
CA MET A 54 2.55 -7.28 10.19
C MET A 54 3.68 -6.42 10.76
N ALA A 55 3.72 -5.12 10.44
CA ALA A 55 4.71 -4.18 10.95
C ALA A 55 4.50 -3.81 12.43
N TYR A 56 3.27 -3.84 12.95
CA TYR A 56 2.95 -3.48 14.32
C TYR A 56 3.46 -4.49 15.36
N GLY A 57 3.83 -5.71 14.93
CA GLY A 57 4.65 -6.64 15.73
C GLY A 57 4.05 -7.01 17.08
N PHE A 58 3.02 -7.86 17.11
CA PHE A 58 2.39 -8.35 18.35
C PHE A 58 3.34 -9.12 19.32
N LYS A 59 4.60 -9.41 18.94
CA LYS A 59 5.54 -10.25 19.72
C LYS A 59 6.99 -9.74 19.81
N GLY A 60 7.32 -8.54 19.33
CA GLY A 60 8.70 -8.02 19.36
C GLY A 60 8.95 -6.92 18.33
N PRO A 61 10.16 -6.34 18.25
CA PRO A 61 10.45 -5.20 17.37
C PRO A 61 10.03 -5.56 15.95
N GLY A 62 9.07 -4.84 15.38
CA GLY A 62 8.46 -5.15 14.09
C GLY A 62 9.52 -5.31 12.99
N ARG A 63 9.83 -6.55 12.64
CA ARG A 63 10.67 -6.88 11.48
C ARG A 63 9.79 -7.62 10.50
N ILE A 64 9.54 -7.00 9.35
CA ILE A 64 8.88 -7.68 8.23
C ILE A 64 9.80 -8.83 7.81
N SER A 65 9.36 -10.06 8.06
CA SER A 65 10.09 -11.27 7.69
C SER A 65 10.02 -11.48 6.18
N ARG A 66 11.01 -12.17 5.59
CA ARG A 66 10.99 -12.57 4.17
C ARG A 66 9.72 -13.36 3.82
N PHE A 67 9.13 -14.04 4.81
CA PHE A 67 7.87 -14.78 4.66
C PHE A 67 6.66 -13.85 4.52
N GLU A 68 6.59 -12.79 5.32
CA GLU A 68 5.51 -11.78 5.28
C GLU A 68 5.59 -10.96 3.99
N GLY A 69 6.80 -10.59 3.56
CA GLY A 69 7.03 -9.98 2.25
C GLY A 69 6.62 -10.90 1.10
N GLY A 70 6.85 -12.20 1.21
CA GLY A 70 6.42 -13.19 0.22
C GLY A 70 4.90 -13.30 0.08
N ILE A 71 4.15 -13.21 1.19
CA ILE A 71 2.69 -13.19 1.19
C ILE A 71 2.18 -11.93 0.49
N LEU A 72 2.67 -10.76 0.87
CA LEU A 72 2.32 -9.48 0.24
C LEU A 72 2.62 -9.49 -1.27
N PHE A 73 3.78 -10.02 -1.67
CA PHE A 73 4.17 -10.13 -3.07
C PHE A 73 3.24 -11.07 -3.85
N THR A 74 2.88 -12.21 -3.27
CA THR A 74 1.99 -13.18 -3.92
C THR A 74 0.59 -12.61 -4.13
N VAL A 75 0.04 -11.89 -3.13
CA VAL A 75 -1.25 -11.21 -3.26
C VAL A 75 -1.19 -10.13 -4.34
N TYR A 76 -0.10 -9.36 -4.39
CA TYR A 76 0.09 -8.34 -5.42
C TYR A 76 0.17 -8.94 -6.84
N VAL A 77 0.94 -10.01 -7.02
CA VAL A 77 1.04 -10.71 -8.31
C VAL A 77 -0.30 -11.34 -8.71
N GLY A 78 -1.04 -11.93 -7.76
CA GLY A 78 -2.37 -12.47 -8.01
C GLY A 78 -3.36 -11.41 -8.49
N PHE A 79 -3.30 -10.21 -7.92
CA PHE A 79 -4.09 -9.08 -8.40
C PHE A 79 -3.69 -8.64 -9.80
N LEU A 80 -2.39 -8.51 -10.08
CA LEU A 80 -1.86 -8.15 -11.40
C LEU A 80 -2.28 -9.09 -12.53
N VAL A 81 -2.50 -10.38 -12.22
CA VAL A 81 -2.96 -11.38 -13.19
C VAL A 81 -4.47 -11.34 -13.38
N MET A 82 -5.21 -10.88 -12.37
CA MET A 82 -6.68 -10.84 -12.37
C MET A 82 -7.24 -9.53 -12.95
N GLN A 83 -6.43 -8.47 -12.99
CA GLN A 83 -6.71 -7.17 -13.59
C GLN A 83 -6.35 -7.14 -15.08
#